data_AF-A0A381QR16-F1
#
_entry.id   AF-A0A381QR16-F1
#
_cell.length_a   1.000
_cell.length_b   1.000
_cell.length_c   1.000
_cell.angle_alpha   90.00
_cell.angle_beta   90.00
_cell.angle_gamma   90.00
#
_symmetry.space_group_name_H-M   'P 1'
#
loop_
_entity.id
_entity.type
_entity.pdbx_description
1 polymer ?
#
loop_
_entity_poly.entity_id
_entity_poly.type
_entity_poly.pdbx_seq_one_letter_code
_entity_poly.pdbx_strand_id
1 'polypeptide(L)'
;MERPEIDWDDTDAFTAGTTGPQGRRVFFLQARRAGQVVSLKLEKQQVAGLAEFLHGLMGDLPPIDEPAVEVAETSARFEDPEEADWVVGSLGVTYQQSTDRLVLIAEELLRDEDLVPAQARFPMRRELVAAFIVRARELVAAGRPPCPWCGAPLDPAVDGWCPCVN
;
A
#
# COMPACT_ATOMS: atom_id res chain seq x y z
N MET A 1 24.40 -11.52 5.35
CA MET A 1 23.76 -10.31 5.87
C MET A 1 22.50 -10.77 6.57
N GLU A 2 22.36 -10.46 7.86
CA GLU A 2 21.10 -10.67 8.58
C GLU A 2 20.00 -9.89 7.86
N ARG A 3 18.85 -10.55 7.66
CA ARG A 3 17.70 -9.95 6.99
C ARG A 3 16.86 -9.25 8.04
N PRO A 4 16.41 -8.02 7.79
CA PRO A 4 15.79 -7.21 8.83
C PRO A 4 14.43 -7.79 9.25
N GLU A 5 14.26 -7.94 10.56
CA GLU A 5 12.95 -8.08 11.20
C GLU A 5 12.55 -6.71 11.74
N ILE A 6 11.44 -6.18 11.25
CA ILE A 6 10.89 -4.90 11.69
C ILE A 6 9.65 -5.20 12.52
N ASP A 7 9.77 -5.06 13.84
CA ASP A 7 8.64 -5.20 14.76
C ASP A 7 8.45 -3.90 15.53
N TRP A 8 7.44 -3.13 15.13
CA TRP A 8 7.09 -1.86 15.78
C TRP A 8 5.94 -2.04 16.78
N ASP A 9 5.94 -1.19 17.80
CA ASP A 9 4.88 -1.10 18.79
C ASP A 9 3.65 -0.30 18.28
N ASP A 10 3.87 0.64 17.36
CA ASP A 10 2.83 1.42 16.67
C ASP A 10 3.36 2.00 15.35
N THR A 11 2.48 2.62 14.57
CA THR A 11 2.82 3.30 13.31
C THR A 11 2.35 4.76 13.35
N ASP A 12 3.24 5.69 12.99
CA ASP A 12 2.95 7.13 13.02
C ASP A 12 2.30 7.61 11.70
N ALA A 13 2.72 7.02 10.59
CA ALA A 13 2.18 7.29 9.25
C ALA A 13 2.26 6.04 8.36
N PHE A 14 1.26 5.85 7.52
CA PHE A 14 1.15 4.69 6.65
C PHE A 14 0.45 5.06 5.34
N THR A 15 1.09 4.81 4.20
CA THR A 15 0.60 5.30 2.91
C THR A 15 1.00 4.40 1.74
N ALA A 16 0.30 4.56 0.62
CA ALA A 16 0.68 3.98 -0.67
C ALA A 16 1.13 5.08 -1.63
N GLY A 17 2.13 4.78 -2.44
CA GLY A 17 2.65 5.68 -3.47
C GLY A 17 3.17 4.96 -4.69
N THR A 18 3.49 5.74 -5.71
CA THR A 18 4.13 5.24 -6.93
C THR A 18 5.23 6.17 -7.39
N THR A 19 6.28 5.59 -7.97
CA THR A 19 7.32 6.31 -8.69
C THR A 19 7.27 5.95 -10.18
N GLY A 20 7.88 6.79 -11.02
CA GLY A 20 7.95 6.58 -12.47
C GLY A 20 6.71 7.02 -13.26
N PRO A 21 6.78 6.99 -14.61
CA PRO A 21 5.73 7.49 -15.47
C PRO A 21 4.50 6.57 -15.50
N GLN A 22 3.35 7.11 -15.91
CA GLN A 22 2.12 6.35 -16.11
C GLN A 22 2.36 5.16 -17.05
N GLY A 23 1.86 3.97 -16.68
CA GLY A 23 2.10 2.71 -17.42
C GLY A 23 3.39 1.97 -17.06
N ARG A 24 4.35 2.62 -16.38
CA ARG A 24 5.56 2.00 -15.81
C ARG A 24 5.75 2.32 -14.33
N ARG A 25 4.63 2.56 -13.63
CA ARG A 25 4.62 2.90 -12.21
C ARG A 25 5.12 1.71 -11.39
N VAL A 26 6.00 1.98 -10.45
CA VAL A 26 6.37 1.04 -9.39
C VAL A 26 5.55 1.43 -8.15
N PHE A 27 4.88 0.46 -7.53
CA PHE A 27 4.04 0.69 -6.36
C PHE A 27 4.83 0.42 -5.09
N PHE A 28 4.59 1.28 -4.10
CA PHE A 28 5.22 1.20 -2.79
C PHE A 28 4.17 1.35 -1.69
N LEU A 29 4.46 0.70 -0.57
CA LEU A 29 3.86 0.94 0.72
C LEU A 29 4.94 1.54 1.60
N GLN A 30 4.63 2.64 2.25
CA GLN A 30 5.56 3.35 3.12
C GLN A 30 4.96 3.49 4.52
N ALA A 31 5.71 3.04 5.52
CA ALA A 31 5.37 3.14 6.93
C ALA A 31 6.44 3.96 7.67
N ARG A 32 6.03 4.72 8.69
CA ARG A 32 6.95 5.53 9.50
C ARG A 32 6.72 5.34 10.99
N ARG A 33 7.81 5.34 11.74
CA ARG A 33 7.81 5.31 13.20
C ARG A 33 9.06 5.98 13.74
N ALA A 34 8.92 6.98 14.62
CA ALA A 34 10.03 7.60 15.34
C ALA A 34 11.21 8.05 14.44
N GLY A 35 10.92 8.54 13.23
CA GLY A 35 11.92 8.97 12.24
C GLY A 35 12.47 7.84 11.35
N GLN A 36 12.18 6.57 11.63
CA GLN A 36 12.43 5.47 10.72
C GLN A 36 11.37 5.45 9.62
N VAL A 37 11.79 5.23 8.37
CA VAL A 37 10.92 5.05 7.21
C VAL A 37 11.22 3.68 6.61
N VAL A 38 10.17 2.91 6.34
CA VAL A 38 10.24 1.63 5.63
C VAL A 38 9.44 1.76 4.35
N SER A 39 10.05 1.43 3.22
CA SER A 39 9.48 1.52 1.87
C SER A 39 9.55 0.17 1.17
N LEU A 40 8.42 -0.51 1.13
CA LEU A 40 8.29 -1.84 0.55
C LEU A 40 7.76 -1.74 -0.88
N LYS A 41 8.31 -2.52 -1.80
CA LYS A 41 7.82 -2.58 -3.18
C LYS A 41 6.74 -3.64 -3.31
N LEU A 42 5.64 -3.30 -3.98
CA LEU A 42 4.48 -4.18 -4.16
C LEU A 42 4.04 -4.23 -5.62
N GLU A 43 3.25 -5.26 -5.92
CA GLU A 43 2.43 -5.29 -7.12
C GLU A 43 1.17 -4.43 -6.96
N LYS A 44 0.68 -3.89 -8.07
CA LYS A 44 -0.60 -3.15 -8.11
C LYS A 44 -1.75 -3.94 -7.49
N GLN A 45 -1.80 -5.25 -7.74
CA GLN A 45 -2.86 -6.13 -7.25
C GLN A 45 -2.79 -6.33 -5.73
N GLN A 46 -1.59 -6.37 -5.14
CA GLN A 46 -1.43 -6.43 -3.69
C GLN A 46 -1.94 -5.15 -3.02
N VAL A 47 -1.65 -3.98 -3.59
CA VAL A 47 -2.18 -2.70 -3.08
C VAL A 47 -3.71 -2.66 -3.15
N ALA A 48 -4.29 -3.07 -4.28
CA ALA A 48 -5.74 -3.13 -4.46
C ALA A 48 -6.40 -4.13 -3.49
N GLY A 49 -5.87 -5.34 -3.40
CA GLY A 49 -6.39 -6.39 -2.51
C GLY A 49 -6.30 -6.02 -1.04
N LEU A 50 -5.20 -5.38 -0.61
CA LEU A 50 -5.04 -4.89 0.75
C LEU A 50 -6.08 -3.82 1.09
N ALA A 51 -6.32 -2.87 0.19
CA ALA A 51 -7.32 -1.81 0.40
C ALA A 51 -8.74 -2.38 0.54
N GLU A 52 -9.13 -3.32 -0.32
CA GLU A 52 -10.45 -3.97 -0.25
C GLU A 52 -10.61 -4.83 1.01
N PHE A 53 -9.57 -5.59 1.38
CA PHE A 53 -9.59 -6.39 2.61
C PHE A 53 -9.74 -5.51 3.86
N LEU A 54 -8.92 -4.45 3.97
CA LEU A 54 -8.98 -3.52 5.10
C LEU A 54 -10.32 -2.79 5.15
N HIS A 55 -10.91 -2.43 4.00
CA HIS A 55 -12.23 -1.81 3.95
C HIS A 55 -13.32 -2.74 4.48
N GLY A 56 -13.31 -4.01 4.08
CA GLY A 56 -14.23 -5.02 4.61
C GLY A 56 -14.08 -5.17 6.12
N LEU A 57 -12.84 -5.36 6.60
CA LEU A 57 -12.55 -5.50 8.02
C LEU A 57 -12.97 -4.26 8.85
N MET A 58 -12.78 -3.06 8.30
CA MET A 58 -13.20 -1.81 8.93
C MET A 58 -14.73 -1.65 8.98
N GLY A 59 -15.46 -2.25 8.04
CA GLY A 59 -16.93 -2.23 8.00
C GLY A 59 -17.59 -2.99 9.16
N ASP A 60 -16.89 -3.94 9.75
CA ASP A 60 -17.35 -4.73 10.90
C ASP A 60 -17.02 -4.07 12.26
N LEU A 61 -16.33 -2.93 12.25
CA LEU A 61 -15.86 -2.23 13.44
C LEU A 61 -16.67 -0.94 13.71
N PRO A 62 -16.74 -0.45 14.97
CA PRO A 62 -17.46 0.78 15.31
C PRO A 62 -17.03 1.98 14.45
N PRO A 63 -17.85 2.98 14.16
CA PRO A 63 -17.42 4.13 13.35
C PRO A 63 -16.21 4.85 13.97
N ILE A 64 -15.38 5.44 13.11
CA ILE A 64 -14.24 6.29 13.49
C ILE A 64 -14.57 7.76 13.34
N ASP A 65 -13.81 8.62 13.99
CA ASP A 65 -13.98 10.08 13.94
C ASP A 65 -13.36 10.67 12.66
N GLU A 66 -14.16 11.34 11.82
CA GLU A 66 -13.73 11.85 10.51
C GLU A 66 -12.55 12.85 10.58
N PRO A 67 -12.53 13.86 11.49
CA PRO A 67 -11.38 14.75 11.67
C PRO A 67 -10.06 14.02 11.95
N ALA A 68 -10.11 12.88 12.64
CA ALA A 68 -8.91 12.12 12.95
C ALA A 68 -8.34 11.39 11.71
N VAL A 69 -9.19 11.09 10.72
CA VAL A 69 -8.78 10.55 9.41
C VAL A 69 -8.08 11.63 8.58
N GLU A 70 -8.58 12.86 8.55
CA GLU A 70 -7.96 13.97 7.81
C GLU A 70 -6.54 14.29 8.33
N VAL A 71 -6.36 14.24 9.66
CA VAL A 71 -5.05 14.40 10.30
C VAL A 71 -4.11 13.26 9.89
N ALA A 72 -4.59 12.01 9.90
CA ALA A 72 -3.84 10.84 9.46
C ALA A 72 -3.43 10.93 7.98
N GLU A 73 -4.32 11.38 7.10
CA GLU A 73 -4.02 11.56 5.68
C GLU A 73 -2.93 12.62 5.46
N THR A 74 -3.02 13.73 6.18
CA THR A 74 -2.05 14.84 6.08
C THR A 74 -0.65 14.44 6.54
N SER A 75 -0.54 13.59 7.57
CA SER A 75 0.75 13.10 8.08
C SER A 75 1.34 11.98 7.21
N ALA A 76 0.50 11.24 6.47
CA ALA A 76 0.88 10.09 5.66
C ALA A 76 1.39 10.46 4.25
N ARG A 77 2.27 11.46 4.16
CA ARG A 77 2.88 11.86 2.89
C ARG A 77 3.83 10.78 2.37
N PHE A 78 3.67 10.44 1.09
CA PHE A 78 4.59 9.56 0.38
C PHE A 78 5.83 10.33 -0.07
N GLU A 79 7.01 9.78 0.21
CA GLU A 79 8.28 10.24 -0.31
C GLU A 79 8.88 9.19 -1.25
N ASP A 80 9.43 9.62 -2.39
CA ASP A 80 10.10 8.72 -3.34
C ASP A 80 11.29 8.04 -2.64
N PRO A 81 11.28 6.71 -2.49
CA PRO A 81 12.30 6.02 -1.69
C PRO A 81 13.63 5.82 -2.43
N GLU A 82 13.70 6.14 -3.73
CA GLU A 82 14.80 5.78 -4.66
C GLU A 82 14.97 4.25 -4.83
N GLU A 83 15.17 3.52 -3.74
CA GLU A 83 15.27 2.07 -3.65
C GLU A 83 14.28 1.50 -2.62
N ALA A 84 13.80 0.28 -2.86
CA ALA A 84 12.95 -0.43 -1.89
C ALA A 84 13.81 -1.12 -0.85
N ASP A 85 13.32 -1.22 0.40
CA ASP A 85 13.93 -2.11 1.40
C ASP A 85 13.88 -3.56 0.91
N TRP A 86 12.74 -3.99 0.36
CA TRP A 86 12.56 -5.29 -0.29
C TRP A 86 11.24 -5.36 -1.08
N VAL A 87 11.06 -6.43 -1.86
CA VAL A 87 9.84 -6.72 -2.64
C VAL A 87 8.91 -7.60 -1.83
N VAL A 88 7.64 -7.23 -1.70
CA VAL A 88 6.65 -7.99 -0.92
C VAL A 88 6.19 -9.24 -1.66
N GLY A 89 6.32 -10.39 -1.00
CA GLY A 89 5.77 -11.67 -1.45
C GLY A 89 4.38 -11.93 -0.90
N SER A 90 4.18 -11.68 0.40
CA SER A 90 2.91 -11.94 1.09
C SER A 90 2.51 -10.76 1.99
N LEU A 91 1.20 -10.60 2.18
CA LEU A 91 0.60 -9.65 3.12
C LEU A 91 -0.43 -10.39 3.98
N GLY A 92 -0.38 -10.16 5.29
CA GLY A 92 -1.37 -10.63 6.25
C GLY A 92 -1.85 -9.48 7.12
N VAL A 93 -3.12 -9.49 7.50
CA VAL A 93 -3.69 -8.47 8.40
C VAL A 93 -4.43 -9.16 9.53
N THR A 94 -4.23 -8.67 10.75
CA THR A 94 -5.00 -9.08 11.93
C THR A 94 -5.51 -7.86 12.68
N TYR A 95 -6.67 -7.99 13.34
CA TYR A 95 -7.20 -6.96 14.22
C TYR A 95 -6.95 -7.35 15.69
N GLN A 96 -6.23 -6.50 16.41
CA GLN A 96 -5.91 -6.66 17.81
C GLN A 96 -6.85 -5.80 18.66
N GLN A 97 -7.89 -6.43 19.21
CA GLN A 97 -8.93 -5.77 20.01
C GLN A 97 -8.39 -5.10 21.28
N SER A 98 -7.38 -5.67 21.93
CA SER A 98 -6.86 -5.16 23.21
C SER A 98 -6.22 -3.78 23.10
N THR A 99 -5.70 -3.44 21.91
CA THR A 99 -5.02 -2.17 21.65
C THR A 99 -5.72 -1.34 20.57
N ASP A 100 -6.85 -1.83 20.04
CA ASP A 100 -7.55 -1.24 18.89
C ASP A 100 -6.59 -0.93 17.73
N ARG A 101 -5.90 -1.97 17.25
CA ARG A 101 -4.93 -1.88 16.15
C ARG A 101 -5.23 -2.88 15.05
N LEU A 102 -5.15 -2.44 13.81
CA LEU A 102 -4.98 -3.33 12.67
C LEU A 102 -3.47 -3.53 12.45
N VAL A 103 -3.02 -4.76 12.53
CA VAL A 103 -1.61 -5.11 12.36
C VAL A 103 -1.42 -5.69 10.98
N LEU A 104 -0.66 -4.97 10.14
CA LEU A 104 -0.18 -5.48 8.87
C LEU A 104 1.12 -6.26 9.09
N ILE A 105 1.20 -7.45 8.51
CA ILE A 105 2.40 -8.26 8.41
C ILE A 105 2.75 -8.34 6.93
N ALA A 106 3.97 -7.98 6.58
CA ALA A 106 4.48 -8.09 5.22
C ALA A 106 5.73 -8.96 5.23
N GLU A 107 5.86 -9.85 4.24
CA GLU A 107 7.01 -10.74 4.09
C GLU A 107 7.67 -10.56 2.73
N GLU A 108 9.00 -10.63 2.72
CA GLU A 108 9.81 -10.52 1.53
C GLU A 108 9.56 -11.67 0.55
N LEU A 109 9.47 -11.32 -0.74
CA LEU A 109 9.46 -12.26 -1.84
C LEU A 109 10.86 -12.84 -2.04
N LEU A 110 10.97 -14.16 -1.91
CA LEU A 110 12.19 -14.89 -2.16
C LEU A 110 12.14 -15.73 -3.41
N ARG A 111 13.32 -15.88 -4.04
CA ARG A 111 13.53 -16.83 -5.14
C ARG A 111 14.08 -18.16 -4.66
N ASP A 112 14.70 -18.16 -3.50
CA ASP A 112 15.34 -19.32 -2.88
C ASP A 112 14.60 -19.60 -1.58
N GLU A 113 13.96 -20.77 -1.50
CA GLU A 113 13.13 -21.20 -0.37
C GLU A 113 13.98 -21.57 0.86
N ASP A 114 15.29 -21.78 0.71
CA ASP A 114 16.21 -22.04 1.82
C ASP A 114 16.57 -20.76 2.59
N LEU A 115 16.20 -19.58 2.07
CA LEU A 115 16.42 -18.30 2.74
C LEU A 115 15.23 -17.94 3.64
N VAL A 116 15.53 -17.36 4.80
CA VAL A 116 14.52 -16.76 5.68
C VAL A 116 14.09 -15.41 5.11
N PRO A 117 12.80 -15.11 4.90
CA PRO A 117 12.36 -13.80 4.39
C PRO A 117 12.55 -12.69 5.43
N ALA A 118 12.86 -11.47 4.99
CA ALA A 118 12.64 -10.30 5.84
C ALA A 118 11.14 -10.16 6.15
N GLN A 119 10.80 -9.68 7.35
CA GLN A 119 9.42 -9.49 7.79
C GLN A 119 9.25 -8.12 8.44
N ALA A 120 8.11 -7.50 8.18
CA ALA A 120 7.72 -6.27 8.86
C ALA A 120 6.32 -6.37 9.47
N ARG A 121 6.18 -5.89 10.69
CA ARG A 121 4.94 -5.83 11.46
C ARG A 121 4.62 -4.37 11.79
N PHE A 122 3.50 -3.88 11.26
CA PHE A 122 3.02 -2.51 11.40
C PHE A 122 1.65 -2.49 12.10
N PRO A 123 1.60 -2.33 13.43
CA PRO A 123 0.37 -1.99 14.12
C PRO A 123 -0.07 -0.59 13.72
N MET A 124 -1.31 -0.44 13.28
CA MET A 124 -1.88 0.82 12.80
C MET A 124 -3.18 1.14 13.51
N ARG A 125 -3.34 2.41 13.86
CA ARG A 125 -4.64 2.93 14.29
C ARG A 125 -5.64 2.90 13.13
N ARG A 126 -6.91 2.84 13.48
CA ARG A 126 -8.01 2.72 12.52
C ARG A 126 -8.10 3.92 11.57
N GLU A 127 -7.71 5.10 12.02
CA GLU A 127 -7.71 6.31 11.19
C GLU A 127 -6.62 6.26 10.11
N LEU A 128 -5.44 5.71 10.42
CA LEU A 128 -4.39 5.49 9.42
C LEU A 128 -4.85 4.48 8.36
N VAL A 129 -5.54 3.43 8.77
CA VAL A 129 -6.10 2.44 7.85
C VAL A 129 -7.16 3.07 6.94
N ALA A 130 -8.05 3.89 7.48
CA ALA A 130 -9.07 4.58 6.69
C ALA A 130 -8.43 5.51 5.65
N ALA A 131 -7.46 6.34 6.06
CA ALA A 131 -6.72 7.21 5.14
C ALA A 131 -5.99 6.40 4.06
N PHE A 132 -5.36 5.28 4.44
CA PHE A 132 -4.69 4.38 3.50
C PHE A 132 -5.65 3.79 2.47
N ILE A 133 -6.85 3.33 2.88
CA ILE A 133 -7.84 2.74 1.97
C ILE A 133 -8.21 3.73 0.87
N VAL A 134 -8.51 4.97 1.24
CA VAL A 134 -8.85 6.04 0.29
C VAL A 134 -7.69 6.25 -0.68
N ARG A 135 -6.49 6.48 -0.14
CA ARG A 135 -5.28 6.72 -0.93
C ARG A 135 -4.94 5.58 -1.89
N ALA A 136 -5.02 4.34 -1.42
CA ALA A 136 -4.71 3.15 -2.19
C ALA A 136 -5.70 2.96 -3.35
N ARG A 137 -7.00 3.17 -3.10
CA ARG A 137 -8.04 3.11 -4.14
C ARG A 137 -7.82 4.17 -5.22
N GLU A 138 -7.58 5.41 -4.83
CA GLU A 138 -7.27 6.49 -5.77
C GLU A 138 -6.03 6.17 -6.61
N LEU A 139 -4.96 5.67 -5.98
CA LEU A 139 -3.71 5.35 -6.66
C LEU A 139 -3.87 4.20 -7.67
N VAL A 140 -4.64 3.18 -7.31
CA VAL A 140 -4.97 2.02 -8.16
C VAL A 140 -5.88 2.43 -9.32
N ALA A 141 -6.88 3.29 -9.04
CA ALA A 141 -7.83 3.82 -10.01
C ALA A 141 -7.20 4.84 -10.96
N ALA A 142 -6.19 5.59 -10.52
CA ALA A 142 -5.39 6.51 -11.35
C ALA A 142 -4.50 5.79 -12.38
N GLY A 143 -4.78 4.51 -12.68
CA GLY A 143 -4.32 3.84 -13.88
C GLY A 143 -5.01 4.38 -15.13
N ARG A 144 -4.65 3.85 -16.30
CA ARG A 144 -5.24 4.31 -17.57
C ARG A 144 -6.75 4.01 -17.58
N PRO A 145 -7.61 4.97 -17.95
CA PRO A 145 -9.02 4.68 -18.17
C PRO A 145 -9.15 3.57 -19.22
N PRO A 146 -10.13 2.66 -19.07
CA PRO A 146 -10.38 1.63 -20.06
C PRO A 146 -10.88 2.29 -21.36
N CYS A 147 -10.43 1.80 -22.50
CA CYS A 147 -10.95 2.16 -23.80
C CYS A 147 -12.46 1.86 -23.83
N PRO A 148 -13.32 2.82 -24.23
CA PRO A 148 -14.77 2.61 -24.27
C PRO A 148 -15.21 1.56 -25.30
N TRP A 149 -14.35 1.17 -26.25
CA TRP A 149 -14.65 0.18 -27.27
C TRP A 149 -14.18 -1.23 -26.94
N CYS A 150 -13.01 -1.40 -26.33
CA CYS A 150 -12.41 -2.74 -26.10
C CYS A 150 -12.02 -3.03 -24.65
N GLY A 151 -12.12 -2.04 -23.75
CA GLY A 151 -11.70 -2.15 -22.36
C GLY A 151 -10.19 -2.06 -22.11
N ALA A 152 -9.35 -1.99 -23.14
CA ALA A 152 -7.90 -1.91 -22.98
C ALA A 152 -7.45 -0.55 -22.42
N PRO A 153 -6.43 -0.49 -21.56
CA PRO A 153 -5.82 0.75 -21.05
C PRO A 153 -5.40 1.76 -22.15
N LEU A 154 -5.92 3.00 -22.15
CA LEU A 154 -5.59 4.03 -23.15
C LEU A 154 -4.14 4.53 -23.11
N ASP A 155 -3.49 4.75 -24.25
CA ASP A 155 -2.10 5.25 -24.31
C ASP A 155 -2.02 6.76 -23.99
N PRO A 156 -1.26 7.18 -22.96
CA PRO A 156 -1.09 8.59 -22.61
C PRO A 156 -0.14 9.36 -23.54
N ALA A 157 0.74 8.68 -24.29
CA ALA A 157 1.67 9.33 -25.22
C ALA A 157 0.99 9.76 -26.53
N VAL A 158 -0.21 9.23 -26.79
CA VAL A 158 -0.95 9.42 -28.03
C VAL A 158 -2.39 9.80 -27.70
N ASP A 159 -2.57 10.89 -26.96
CA ASP A 159 -3.87 11.58 -26.72
C ASP A 159 -5.09 10.65 -26.52
N GLY A 160 -4.96 9.61 -25.69
CA GLY A 160 -6.06 8.69 -25.39
C GLY A 160 -6.36 7.67 -26.50
N TRP A 161 -5.40 7.37 -27.37
CA TRP A 161 -5.53 6.37 -28.42
C TRP A 161 -5.54 4.93 -27.87
N CYS A 162 -6.34 4.06 -28.47
CA CYS A 162 -6.37 2.63 -28.13
C CYS A 162 -5.41 1.82 -29.02
N PRO A 163 -4.47 1.05 -28.46
CA PRO A 163 -3.60 0.14 -29.23
C PRO A 163 -4.30 -0.96 -30.02
N CYS A 164 -5.57 -1.19 -29.69
CA CYS A 164 -6.43 -2.21 -30.28
C CYS A 164 -6.99 -1.84 -31.66
N VAL A 165 -6.92 -0.56 -32.08
CA VAL A 165 -7.56 -0.07 -33.33
C VAL A 165 -6.63 -0.14 -34.55
N ASN A 166 -5.65 -1.06 -34.54
CA ASN A 166 -4.73 -1.27 -35.67
C ASN A 166 -5.21 -2.39 -36.59
#